data_AF-A0A661YN26-F1
#
_entry.id   AF-A0A661YN26-F1
#
_cell.length_a   1.000
_cell.length_b   1.000
_cell.length_c   1.000
_cell.angle_alpha   90.00
_cell.angle_beta   90.00
_cell.angle_gamma   90.00
#
_symmetry.space_group_name_H-M   'P 1'
#
loop_
_entity.id
_entity.type
_entity.pdbx_description
1 polymer ?
#
loop_
_entity_poly.entity_id
_entity_poly.type
_entity_poly.pdbx_seq_one_letter_code
_entity_poly.pdbx_strand_id
1 'polypeptide(L)'
;SYNYSIEPHRSEPIPDASGDISFHGHYPFSNLWEGNIAQNIVIDHYWGPSGPYNTLFSNRAELWGIIMTTSALKETDKQNFVGSETTNTELVHGLYILTGTDHFEYGNNILGNILPPGTTDLPDNSYYLDEAPDFWGEFMEWPSVGIPVELGTGNIPARMRYESGQNYTICPDSIITDIDEPANTLSDLRIWPNPAISYLNISVPGSNSTISISLYNLLGKTEYSCIIKNNFNEPITIPLDHVRRGIYLVTFVDDKTTITRKLIVTK
;
A
#
# COMPACT_ATOMS: atom_id res chain seq x y z
N SER A 1 3.03 2.95 4.24
CA SER A 1 4.23 2.05 4.24
C SER A 1 5.05 2.35 5.48
N TYR A 2 5.71 1.37 6.07
CA TYR A 2 6.47 1.54 7.32
C TYR A 2 7.89 1.01 7.12
N ASN A 3 8.82 1.92 6.85
CA ASN A 3 10.18 1.58 6.43
C ASN A 3 11.17 1.67 7.59
N TYR A 4 12.18 0.80 7.57
CA TYR A 4 13.34 0.88 8.45
C TYR A 4 14.58 1.23 7.63
N SER A 5 15.16 2.40 7.88
CA SER A 5 16.36 2.89 7.17
C SER A 5 17.48 3.16 8.16
N ILE A 6 18.67 2.67 7.81
CA ILE A 6 19.89 2.71 8.61
C ILE A 6 21.09 2.98 7.72
N GLU A 7 22.23 3.29 8.34
CA GLU A 7 23.51 3.50 7.66
C GLU A 7 23.46 4.59 6.56
N PRO A 8 22.93 5.80 6.89
CA PRO A 8 22.95 6.93 5.97
C PRO A 8 24.38 7.18 5.49
N HIS A 9 24.55 7.41 4.20
CA HIS A 9 25.86 7.66 3.61
C HIS A 9 25.81 8.72 2.51
N ARG A 10 26.72 9.68 2.60
CA ARG A 10 27.07 10.64 1.54
C ARG A 10 28.58 10.75 1.37
N SER A 11 29.00 11.22 0.20
CA SER A 11 30.41 11.40 -0.15
C SER A 11 31.05 12.64 0.50
N GLU A 12 30.23 13.59 0.93
CA GLU A 12 30.60 14.86 1.53
C GLU A 12 31.10 14.68 2.99
N PRO A 13 31.83 15.66 3.55
CA PRO A 13 32.23 15.62 4.95
C PRO A 13 31.04 15.40 5.90
N ILE A 14 31.27 14.59 6.93
CA ILE A 14 30.24 14.00 7.80
C ILE A 14 29.35 13.04 6.97
N PRO A 15 29.84 11.81 6.71
CA PRO A 15 29.19 10.88 5.79
C PRO A 15 27.81 10.41 6.23
N ASP A 16 27.57 10.36 7.54
CA ASP A 16 26.32 9.88 8.15
C ASP A 16 25.25 10.96 8.29
N ALA A 17 25.53 12.21 7.89
CA ALA A 17 24.58 13.33 7.91
C ALA A 17 23.76 13.46 6.62
N SER A 18 23.50 12.34 5.93
CA SER A 18 22.64 12.29 4.75
C SER A 18 21.20 11.95 5.14
N GLY A 19 20.20 12.50 4.44
CA GLY A 19 18.80 12.20 4.74
C GLY A 19 18.38 10.83 4.23
N ASP A 20 17.85 9.97 5.10
CA ASP A 20 17.14 8.75 4.72
C ASP A 20 15.80 9.09 4.06
N ILE A 21 15.10 10.05 4.67
CA ILE A 21 13.90 10.67 4.11
C ILE A 21 14.31 12.09 3.72
N SER A 22 14.29 12.39 2.42
CA SER A 22 14.68 13.70 1.90
C SER A 22 13.57 14.35 1.10
N PHE A 23 13.19 15.55 1.50
CA PHE A 23 12.29 16.40 0.72
C PHE A 23 13.17 17.32 -0.11
N HIS A 24 13.46 16.88 -1.34
CA HIS A 24 14.54 17.40 -2.16
C HIS A 24 14.04 17.99 -3.48
N GLY A 25 13.89 19.31 -3.51
CA GLY A 25 13.73 20.05 -4.76
C GLY A 25 12.40 19.95 -5.47
N HIS A 26 12.21 20.80 -6.48
CA HIS A 26 11.04 20.78 -7.38
C HIS A 26 9.67 20.91 -6.69
N TYR A 27 9.62 21.52 -5.51
CA TYR A 27 8.38 21.94 -4.85
C TYR A 27 7.38 20.81 -4.53
N PRO A 28 7.79 19.66 -3.93
CA PRO A 28 6.87 18.62 -3.50
C PRO A 28 5.92 19.17 -2.44
N PHE A 29 4.62 18.92 -2.58
CA PHE A 29 3.59 19.45 -1.70
C PHE A 29 2.54 18.37 -1.41
N SER A 30 1.87 18.49 -0.26
CA SER A 30 0.75 17.63 0.13
C SER A 30 1.06 16.12 0.16
N ASN A 31 2.32 15.75 0.44
CA ASN A 31 2.69 14.34 0.62
C ASN A 31 2.54 13.91 2.08
N LEU A 32 2.27 12.63 2.30
CA LEU A 32 2.27 12.01 3.62
C LEU A 32 3.45 11.05 3.74
N TRP A 33 4.21 11.21 4.83
CA TRP A 33 5.28 10.32 5.24
C TRP A 33 4.97 9.87 6.65
N GLU A 34 4.62 8.59 6.82
CA GLU A 34 4.15 8.09 8.11
C GLU A 34 4.83 6.80 8.55
N GLY A 35 5.00 6.64 9.87
CA GLY A 35 5.33 5.36 10.51
C GLY A 35 6.72 4.81 10.22
N ASN A 36 7.65 5.63 9.73
CA ASN A 36 9.01 5.17 9.39
C ASN A 36 9.94 5.28 10.60
N ILE A 37 10.88 4.36 10.70
CA ILE A 37 12.06 4.49 11.56
C ILE A 37 13.27 4.72 10.65
N ALA A 38 13.89 5.88 10.77
CA ALA A 38 15.02 6.31 9.94
C ALA A 38 16.12 6.95 10.80
N GLN A 39 17.29 7.22 10.23
CA GLN A 39 18.35 7.91 10.97
C GLN A 39 18.14 9.42 10.92
N ASN A 40 17.90 9.96 9.72
CA ASN A 40 17.82 11.39 9.45
C ASN A 40 16.65 11.71 8.53
N ILE A 41 15.85 12.71 8.91
CA ILE A 41 14.81 13.28 8.05
C ILE A 41 15.26 14.70 7.68
N VAL A 42 15.51 14.93 6.38
CA VAL A 42 16.08 16.18 5.89
C VAL A 42 15.13 16.84 4.91
N ILE A 43 14.81 18.11 5.16
CA ILE A 43 14.06 18.96 4.24
C ILE A 43 15.04 20.00 3.71
N ASP A 44 15.47 19.83 2.46
CA ASP A 44 16.52 20.67 1.89
C ASP A 44 16.06 21.61 0.77
N HIS A 45 17.00 22.46 0.34
CA HIS A 45 16.80 23.47 -0.68
C HIS A 45 17.72 23.31 -1.89
N TYR A 46 18.42 22.18 -2.03
CA TYR A 46 19.49 22.03 -3.02
C TYR A 46 18.98 22.21 -4.45
N TRP A 47 17.78 21.72 -4.75
CA TRP A 47 17.06 21.94 -6.01
C TRP A 47 15.79 22.79 -5.83
N GLY A 48 15.82 23.68 -4.85
CA GLY A 48 14.69 24.54 -4.49
C GLY A 48 13.88 24.03 -3.29
N PRO A 49 12.97 24.86 -2.78
CA PRO A 49 12.18 24.57 -1.58
C PRO A 49 11.19 23.44 -1.81
N SER A 50 10.77 22.82 -0.71
CA SER A 50 9.58 21.98 -0.70
C SER A 50 8.32 22.85 -0.68
N GLY A 51 7.29 22.41 -1.38
CA GLY A 51 5.98 23.02 -1.34
C GLY A 51 5.23 22.74 -0.03
N PRO A 52 4.09 23.38 0.20
CA PRO A 52 3.39 23.33 1.49
C PRO A 52 2.72 21.97 1.75
N TYR A 53 2.33 21.76 3.00
CA TYR A 53 1.45 20.69 3.47
C TYR A 53 1.98 19.27 3.31
N ASN A 54 3.30 19.08 3.19
CA ASN A 54 3.83 17.75 3.45
C ASN A 54 3.72 17.45 4.94
N THR A 55 3.33 16.24 5.26
CA THR A 55 3.07 15.79 6.62
C THR A 55 4.02 14.67 7.00
N LEU A 56 4.78 14.89 8.06
CA LEU A 56 5.55 13.87 8.77
C LEU A 56 4.72 13.42 9.97
N PHE A 57 4.14 12.22 9.89
CA PHE A 57 3.25 11.66 10.91
C PHE A 57 3.88 10.43 11.58
N SER A 58 4.08 10.45 12.90
CA SER A 58 4.58 9.30 13.66
C SER A 58 5.85 8.64 13.08
N ASN A 59 6.84 9.45 12.68
CA ASN A 59 8.15 8.93 12.26
C ASN A 59 9.17 9.04 13.40
N ARG A 60 10.12 8.13 13.46
CA ARG A 60 11.28 8.19 14.37
C ARG A 60 12.55 8.51 13.59
N ALA A 61 13.32 9.49 14.08
CA ALA A 61 14.69 9.76 13.64
C ALA A 61 15.69 9.39 14.75
N GLU A 62 16.56 8.41 14.48
CA GLU A 62 17.45 7.78 15.46
C GLU A 62 18.89 8.30 15.47
N LEU A 63 19.27 9.21 14.56
CA LEU A 63 20.63 9.77 14.47
C LEU A 63 20.63 11.29 14.54
N TRP A 64 20.77 12.01 13.42
CA TRP A 64 20.88 13.48 13.43
C TRP A 64 19.54 14.15 13.74
N GLY A 65 18.42 13.50 13.44
CA GLY A 65 17.07 14.00 13.77
C GLY A 65 16.30 14.51 12.56
N ILE A 66 15.45 15.52 12.79
CA ILE A 66 14.59 16.16 11.78
C ILE A 66 15.14 17.56 11.53
N ILE A 67 15.66 17.78 10.31
CA ILE A 67 16.47 18.96 10.00
C ILE A 67 15.96 19.62 8.72
N MET A 68 15.60 20.89 8.84
CA MET A 68 15.36 21.78 7.71
C MET A 68 16.59 22.65 7.47
N THR A 69 17.03 22.75 6.21
CA THR A 69 18.07 23.71 5.82
C THR A 69 17.47 25.09 5.55
N THR A 70 18.29 26.14 5.46
CA THR A 70 17.84 27.50 5.11
C THR A 70 18.06 27.82 3.64
N SER A 71 17.32 28.81 3.13
CA SER A 71 17.43 29.29 1.76
C SER A 71 17.23 30.81 1.69
N ALA A 72 18.25 31.51 1.17
CA ALA A 72 18.20 32.96 1.00
C ALA A 72 17.18 33.44 -0.07
N LEU A 73 16.72 32.55 -0.95
CA LEU A 73 15.80 32.90 -2.03
C LEU A 73 14.34 32.63 -1.65
N LYS A 74 14.07 31.43 -1.17
CA LYS A 74 12.74 30.98 -0.77
C LYS A 74 12.88 29.80 0.19
N GLU A 75 12.37 30.01 1.40
CA GLU A 75 12.26 28.99 2.43
C GLU A 75 11.11 28.00 2.13
N THR A 76 11.22 26.83 2.74
CA THR A 76 10.15 25.83 2.83
C THR A 76 9.22 26.21 3.98
N ASP A 77 7.97 26.50 3.67
CA ASP A 77 6.96 26.94 4.64
C ASP A 77 5.82 25.90 4.75
N LYS A 78 5.00 25.97 5.81
CA LYS A 78 3.73 25.23 5.91
C LYS A 78 3.83 23.71 5.89
N GLN A 79 4.90 23.17 6.47
CA GLN A 79 5.03 21.73 6.70
C GLN A 79 4.27 21.32 7.97
N ASN A 80 3.80 20.07 8.03
CA ASN A 80 3.13 19.51 9.19
C ASN A 80 4.03 18.46 9.86
N PHE A 81 4.26 18.58 11.16
CA PHE A 81 5.00 17.64 11.99
C PHE A 81 4.11 17.16 13.11
N VAL A 82 3.71 15.89 13.06
CA VAL A 82 2.73 15.35 14.00
C VAL A 82 3.25 14.04 14.56
N GLY A 83 3.33 13.93 15.89
CA GLY A 83 3.65 12.69 16.58
C GLY A 83 5.03 12.09 16.29
N SER A 84 5.91 12.82 15.61
CA SER A 84 7.24 12.31 15.26
C SER A 84 8.21 12.47 16.43
N GLU A 85 9.24 11.63 16.49
CA GLU A 85 10.19 11.62 17.60
C GLU A 85 11.65 11.59 17.18
N THR A 86 12.51 12.16 18.01
CA THR A 86 13.97 12.04 17.91
C THR A 86 14.49 11.42 19.21
N THR A 87 15.41 10.45 19.09
CA THR A 87 15.79 9.60 20.24
C THR A 87 17.26 9.73 20.66
N ASN A 88 18.14 10.22 19.79
CA ASN A 88 19.58 10.25 20.06
C ASN A 88 19.98 11.47 20.90
N THR A 89 20.48 11.21 22.11
CA THR A 89 20.86 12.25 23.09
C THR A 89 22.35 12.62 23.05
N GLU A 90 23.13 12.03 22.14
CA GLU A 90 24.53 12.39 21.96
C GLU A 90 24.69 13.84 21.50
N LEU A 91 25.84 14.44 21.80
CA LEU A 91 26.15 15.80 21.37
C LEU A 91 25.99 15.91 19.84
N VAL A 92 25.34 16.98 19.39
CA VAL A 92 24.96 17.29 17.99
C VAL A 92 23.97 16.34 17.29
N HIS A 93 23.36 15.39 18.01
CA HIS A 93 22.36 14.47 17.46
C HIS A 93 20.94 14.73 17.98
N GLY A 94 19.96 14.02 17.41
CA GLY A 94 18.55 14.11 17.80
C GLY A 94 17.93 15.48 17.61
N LEU A 95 18.47 16.25 16.66
CA LEU A 95 18.11 17.63 16.38
C LEU A 95 16.67 17.73 15.87
N TYR A 96 16.00 18.82 16.24
CA TYR A 96 14.73 19.22 15.67
C TYR A 96 14.84 20.68 15.26
N ILE A 97 15.22 20.90 14.00
CA ILE A 97 15.54 22.21 13.45
C ILE A 97 14.54 22.52 12.34
N LEU A 98 13.60 23.41 12.63
CA LEU A 98 12.62 23.90 11.66
C LEU A 98 13.00 25.30 11.19
N THR A 99 13.04 25.50 9.88
CA THR A 99 13.32 26.78 9.21
C THR A 99 12.11 27.14 8.33
N GLY A 100 11.96 28.41 7.97
CA GLY A 100 10.76 28.89 7.31
C GLY A 100 9.66 29.23 8.32
N THR A 101 8.42 29.28 7.85
CA THR A 101 7.29 29.83 8.61
C THR A 101 6.01 29.02 8.45
N ASP A 102 5.07 29.23 9.38
CA ASP A 102 3.70 28.70 9.33
C ASP A 102 3.62 27.17 9.36
N HIS A 103 4.57 26.51 10.04
CA HIS A 103 4.53 25.07 10.30
C HIS A 103 3.42 24.72 11.29
N PHE A 104 2.80 23.56 11.08
CA PHE A 104 1.93 22.95 12.06
C PHE A 104 2.72 21.88 12.82
N GLU A 105 2.68 21.94 14.15
CA GLU A 105 3.34 20.99 15.02
C GLU A 105 2.33 20.45 16.06
N TYR A 106 2.33 19.13 16.29
CA TYR A 106 1.47 18.52 17.31
C TYR A 106 2.08 17.23 17.89
N GLY A 107 2.31 17.18 19.20
CA GLY A 107 2.65 15.94 19.91
C GLY A 107 3.99 15.31 19.51
N ASN A 108 4.93 16.08 18.96
CA ASN A 108 6.25 15.56 18.59
C ASN A 108 7.10 15.33 19.84
N ASN A 109 7.71 14.15 19.99
CA ASN A 109 8.52 13.81 21.15
C ASN A 109 10.02 13.99 20.84
N ILE A 110 10.56 15.16 21.13
CA ILE A 110 11.94 15.53 20.80
C ILE A 110 12.82 15.34 22.03
N LEU A 111 13.59 14.25 22.05
CA LEU A 111 14.49 13.91 23.15
C LEU A 111 13.79 13.88 24.52
N GLY A 112 12.55 13.39 24.54
CA GLY A 112 11.72 13.30 25.75
C GLY A 112 10.88 14.55 26.03
N ASN A 113 10.98 15.60 25.19
CA ASN A 113 10.18 16.81 25.32
C ASN A 113 9.06 16.82 24.29
N ILE A 114 7.81 16.90 24.76
CA ILE A 114 6.65 17.01 23.87
C ILE A 114 6.54 18.44 23.33
N LEU A 115 6.57 18.57 22.01
CA LEU A 115 6.50 19.83 21.26
C LEU A 115 5.31 19.83 20.28
N PRO A 116 4.53 20.93 20.25
CA PRO A 116 4.54 22.02 21.21
C PRO A 116 4.00 21.56 22.59
N PRO A 117 4.36 22.25 23.68
CA PRO A 117 3.81 21.96 25.00
C PRO A 117 2.28 22.09 25.02
N GLY A 118 1.63 21.23 25.81
CA GLY A 118 0.16 21.25 25.99
C GLY A 118 -0.62 20.44 24.96
N THR A 119 0.07 19.69 24.10
CA THR A 119 -0.54 18.68 23.23
C THR A 119 -0.90 17.43 24.04
N THR A 120 -1.90 16.69 23.56
CA THR A 120 -2.40 15.44 24.16
C THR A 120 -2.11 14.26 23.25
N ASP A 121 -2.39 13.05 23.74
CA ASP A 121 -2.35 11.81 22.97
C ASP A 121 -2.93 11.98 21.57
N LEU A 122 -2.29 11.33 20.59
CA LEU A 122 -2.70 11.36 19.20
C LEU A 122 -3.93 10.45 19.03
N PRO A 123 -5.08 11.00 18.61
CA PRO A 123 -6.29 10.18 18.45
C PRO A 123 -6.25 9.32 17.18
N ASP A 124 -5.44 9.72 16.20
CA ASP A 124 -5.36 9.10 14.89
C ASP A 124 -4.21 8.08 14.86
N ASN A 125 -4.46 6.90 14.27
CA ASN A 125 -3.44 5.86 14.12
C ASN A 125 -2.66 5.97 12.80
N SER A 126 -3.30 6.51 11.76
CA SER A 126 -2.74 6.75 10.44
C SER A 126 -3.55 7.84 9.75
N TYR A 127 -2.91 8.56 8.83
CA TYR A 127 -3.59 9.52 7.94
C TYR A 127 -3.91 8.94 6.56
N TYR A 128 -3.61 7.64 6.36
CA TYR A 128 -3.88 6.92 5.10
C TYR A 128 -4.74 5.66 5.32
N LEU A 129 -4.56 4.96 6.45
CA LEU A 129 -5.20 3.67 6.73
C LEU A 129 -6.25 3.80 7.83
N ASP A 130 -7.34 3.06 7.68
CA ASP A 130 -8.37 2.94 8.72
C ASP A 130 -8.06 1.83 9.74
N GLU A 131 -7.18 0.89 9.39
CA GLU A 131 -6.77 -0.25 10.21
C GLU A 131 -5.29 -0.62 10.01
N ALA A 132 -4.74 -1.40 10.94
CA ALA A 132 -3.34 -1.80 10.88
C ALA A 132 -3.07 -2.59 9.59
N PRO A 133 -1.96 -2.34 8.87
CA PRO A 133 -1.66 -3.09 7.66
C PRO A 133 -1.60 -4.60 7.92
N ASP A 134 -1.98 -5.44 6.95
CA ASP A 134 -1.91 -6.91 7.09
C ASP A 134 -0.53 -7.46 7.48
N PHE A 135 0.55 -6.75 7.10
CA PHE A 135 1.92 -7.11 7.47
C PHE A 135 2.30 -6.69 8.90
N TRP A 136 1.44 -5.93 9.58
CA TRP A 136 1.55 -5.49 10.95
C TRP A 136 1.01 -6.60 11.86
N GLY A 137 1.89 -7.55 12.21
CA GLY A 137 1.51 -8.76 12.95
C GLY A 137 0.66 -8.49 14.21
N GLU A 138 -0.20 -9.45 14.55
CA GLU A 138 -1.29 -9.34 15.56
C GLU A 138 -0.87 -8.88 16.98
N PHE A 139 0.42 -8.93 17.33
CA PHE A 139 0.90 -8.64 18.68
C PHE A 139 1.72 -7.35 18.80
N MET A 140 1.76 -6.51 17.75
CA MET A 140 2.47 -5.24 17.80
C MET A 140 1.51 -4.07 17.98
N GLU A 141 1.91 -3.11 18.81
CA GLU A 141 1.21 -1.83 18.94
C GLU A 141 1.23 -1.07 17.61
N TRP A 142 0.08 -0.50 17.23
CA TRP A 142 -0.08 0.30 16.03
C TRP A 142 -0.87 1.58 16.39
N PRO A 143 -0.32 2.78 16.12
CA PRO A 143 1.01 3.06 15.59
C PRO A 143 2.12 2.78 16.60
N SER A 144 3.35 2.57 16.13
CA SER A 144 4.51 2.29 16.99
C SER A 144 5.29 3.53 17.44
N VAL A 145 4.88 4.72 17.02
CA VAL A 145 5.58 5.98 17.30
C VAL A 145 4.55 7.07 17.53
N GLY A 146 4.84 7.97 18.45
CA GLY A 146 3.96 9.04 18.87
C GLY A 146 3.24 8.71 20.16
N ILE A 147 2.87 9.75 20.91
CA ILE A 147 2.19 9.62 22.19
C ILE A 147 0.85 8.88 22.02
N PRO A 148 0.53 7.91 22.89
CA PRO A 148 1.14 7.65 24.20
C PRO A 148 2.31 6.65 24.22
N VAL A 149 2.82 6.18 23.07
CA VAL A 149 3.94 5.24 23.02
C VAL A 149 5.18 5.86 23.65
N GLU A 150 5.87 5.11 24.52
CA GLU A 150 7.10 5.57 25.18
C GLU A 150 8.21 5.82 24.16
N LEU A 151 8.92 6.95 24.31
CA LEU A 151 9.98 7.39 23.41
C LEU A 151 10.96 6.27 23.06
N GLY A 152 11.16 6.01 21.77
CA GLY A 152 12.18 5.05 21.33
C GLY A 152 11.86 3.57 21.57
N THR A 153 10.70 3.24 22.15
CA THR A 153 10.37 1.86 22.53
C THR A 153 9.63 1.09 21.43
N GLY A 154 8.72 1.75 20.71
CA GLY A 154 7.93 1.07 19.69
C GLY A 154 8.79 0.58 18.52
N ASN A 155 8.33 -0.48 17.87
CA ASN A 155 9.07 -1.18 16.81
C ASN A 155 8.15 -1.41 15.59
N ILE A 156 8.74 -1.59 14.41
CA ILE A 156 8.01 -1.83 13.16
C ILE A 156 8.40 -3.19 12.56
N PRO A 157 7.51 -3.85 11.80
CA PRO A 157 7.80 -5.11 11.14
C PRO A 157 9.11 -5.10 10.32
N ALA A 158 9.40 -3.99 9.63
CA ALA A 158 10.62 -3.86 8.81
C ALA A 158 11.90 -3.94 9.65
N ARG A 159 11.92 -3.28 10.81
CA ARG A 159 13.05 -3.31 11.75
C ARG A 159 13.20 -4.69 12.36
N MET A 160 12.10 -5.30 12.81
CA MET A 160 12.14 -6.67 13.35
C MET A 160 12.70 -7.67 12.34
N ARG A 161 12.30 -7.59 11.06
CA ARG A 161 12.84 -8.49 10.02
C ARG A 161 14.33 -8.28 9.81
N TYR A 162 14.79 -7.03 9.78
CA TYR A 162 16.22 -6.72 9.67
C TYR A 162 17.02 -7.26 10.87
N GLU A 163 16.61 -6.94 12.10
CA GLU A 163 17.31 -7.33 13.33
C GLU A 163 17.33 -8.85 13.55
N SER A 164 16.31 -9.56 13.07
CA SER A 164 16.23 -11.03 13.15
C SER A 164 16.85 -11.76 11.95
N GLY A 165 17.43 -11.04 10.98
CA GLY A 165 18.03 -11.64 9.78
C GLY A 165 17.01 -12.35 8.87
N GLN A 166 15.74 -11.94 8.93
CA GLN A 166 14.69 -12.42 8.04
C GLN A 166 14.72 -11.71 6.68
N ASN A 167 13.85 -12.14 5.76
CA ASN A 167 13.67 -11.45 4.48
C ASN A 167 13.21 -10.00 4.70
N TYR A 168 13.83 -9.03 4.02
CA TYR A 168 13.54 -7.60 4.24
C TYR A 168 12.11 -7.20 3.85
N THR A 169 11.52 -7.91 2.89
CA THR A 169 10.13 -7.74 2.48
C THR A 169 9.36 -9.04 2.68
N ILE A 170 8.08 -8.91 3.04
CA ILE A 170 7.15 -10.02 3.00
C ILE A 170 6.71 -10.13 1.54
N CYS A 171 7.04 -11.24 0.88
CA CYS A 171 6.38 -11.58 -0.37
C CYS A 171 4.89 -11.72 -0.07
N PRO A 172 3.97 -11.20 -0.91
CA PRO A 172 2.58 -11.58 -0.81
C PRO A 172 2.47 -13.05 -1.19
N ASP A 173 2.77 -13.93 -0.24
CA ASP A 173 2.25 -15.30 -0.24
C ASP A 173 0.75 -15.27 0.09
N SER A 174 0.18 -14.10 0.39
CA SER A 174 -1.19 -13.77 0.03
C SER A 174 -1.29 -13.68 -1.49
N ILE A 175 -1.53 -14.84 -2.10
CA ILE A 175 -2.34 -14.87 -3.29
C ILE A 175 -3.64 -14.15 -2.92
N ILE A 176 -3.77 -12.85 -3.25
CA ILE A 176 -5.10 -12.24 -3.38
C ILE A 176 -5.72 -12.98 -4.55
N THR A 177 -6.35 -14.12 -4.25
CA THR A 177 -7.07 -14.94 -5.21
C THR A 177 -8.54 -14.57 -5.26
N ASP A 178 -8.99 -13.73 -4.33
CA ASP A 178 -10.38 -13.34 -4.22
C ASP A 178 -10.49 -11.88 -3.82
N ILE A 179 -11.29 -11.16 -4.60
CA ILE A 179 -12.12 -10.08 -4.05
C ILE A 179 -13.22 -10.80 -3.30
N ASP A 180 -13.66 -10.29 -2.14
CA ASP A 180 -14.89 -10.79 -1.50
C ASP A 180 -16.06 -10.53 -2.47
N GLU A 181 -16.27 -11.46 -3.41
CA GLU A 181 -17.40 -11.45 -4.31
C GLU A 181 -18.62 -11.77 -3.43
N PRO A 182 -19.58 -10.86 -3.28
CA PRO A 182 -20.74 -11.09 -2.44
C PRO A 182 -21.39 -12.38 -2.91
N ALA A 183 -21.40 -13.40 -2.03
CA ALA A 183 -21.81 -14.79 -2.28
C ALA A 183 -22.74 -14.91 -3.50
N ASN A 184 -22.13 -15.04 -4.68
CA ASN A 184 -22.87 -15.01 -5.94
C ASN A 184 -23.68 -16.31 -5.99
N THR A 185 -24.98 -16.19 -6.26
CA THR A 185 -25.99 -17.27 -6.25
C THR A 185 -25.77 -18.38 -7.29
N LEU A 186 -24.62 -18.39 -7.95
CA LEU A 186 -24.18 -19.38 -8.94
C LEU A 186 -22.83 -20.02 -8.54
N SER A 187 -22.59 -20.21 -7.24
CA SER A 187 -21.40 -20.88 -6.68
C SER A 187 -21.10 -22.26 -7.28
N ASP A 188 -22.09 -22.89 -7.91
CA ASP A 188 -21.97 -24.19 -8.58
C ASP A 188 -21.77 -24.14 -10.10
N LEU A 189 -21.54 -22.95 -10.69
CA LEU A 189 -21.19 -22.84 -12.10
C LEU A 189 -19.81 -23.45 -12.40
N ARG A 190 -19.78 -24.43 -13.31
CA ARG A 190 -18.56 -25.19 -13.64
C ARG A 190 -18.33 -25.21 -15.15
N ILE A 191 -17.07 -25.02 -15.56
CA ILE A 191 -16.63 -25.20 -16.94
C ILE A 191 -15.47 -26.20 -17.00
N TRP A 192 -15.48 -27.14 -17.95
CA TRP A 192 -14.43 -28.15 -18.09
C TRP A 192 -14.43 -28.81 -19.49
N PRO A 193 -13.31 -29.39 -19.96
CA PRO A 193 -11.98 -29.27 -19.38
C PRO A 193 -11.41 -27.86 -19.56
N ASN A 194 -10.46 -27.49 -18.70
CA ASN A 194 -9.68 -26.27 -18.84
C ASN A 194 -8.23 -26.57 -18.41
N PRO A 195 -7.26 -26.71 -19.35
CA PRO A 195 -7.37 -26.37 -20.77
C PRO A 195 -8.27 -27.27 -21.62
N ALA A 196 -8.97 -26.69 -22.59
CA ALA A 196 -9.82 -27.38 -23.56
C ALA A 196 -9.11 -27.61 -24.90
N ILE A 197 -9.50 -28.68 -25.60
CA ILE A 197 -8.92 -29.05 -26.91
C ILE A 197 -10.00 -28.97 -28.00
N SER A 198 -11.05 -29.80 -27.90
CA SER A 198 -12.08 -29.92 -28.94
C SER A 198 -13.48 -29.49 -28.49
N TYR A 199 -13.74 -29.47 -27.19
CA TYR A 199 -15.03 -29.08 -26.63
C TYR A 199 -14.88 -28.43 -25.25
N LEU A 200 -15.90 -27.68 -24.86
CA LEU A 200 -16.09 -27.14 -23.52
C LEU A 200 -17.46 -27.58 -22.99
N ASN A 201 -17.47 -28.23 -21.83
CA ASN A 201 -18.68 -28.46 -21.06
C ASN A 201 -18.92 -27.32 -20.09
N ILE A 202 -20.18 -26.97 -19.94
CA ILE A 202 -20.67 -25.94 -19.03
C ILE A 202 -21.82 -26.53 -18.24
N SER A 203 -21.72 -26.52 -16.91
CA SER A 203 -22.87 -26.75 -16.02
C SER A 203 -23.21 -25.45 -15.31
N VAL A 204 -24.49 -25.14 -15.32
CA VAL A 204 -25.07 -23.96 -14.66
C VAL A 204 -26.12 -24.47 -13.67
N PRO A 205 -26.19 -23.91 -12.45
CA PRO A 205 -27.24 -24.24 -11.49
C PRO A 205 -28.63 -24.12 -12.09
N GLY A 206 -29.50 -25.06 -11.70
CA GLY A 206 -30.85 -25.14 -12.20
C GLY A 206 -31.61 -23.86 -11.90
N SER A 207 -32.10 -23.20 -12.95
CA SER A 207 -32.79 -21.92 -12.85
C SER A 207 -33.87 -21.79 -13.91
N ASN A 208 -34.97 -21.14 -13.53
CA ASN A 208 -36.03 -20.73 -14.45
C ASN A 208 -35.70 -19.43 -15.21
N SER A 209 -34.53 -18.84 -14.97
CA SER A 209 -34.06 -17.66 -15.70
C SER A 209 -33.50 -18.05 -17.08
N THR A 210 -33.51 -17.08 -17.99
CA THR A 210 -32.83 -17.21 -19.29
C THR A 210 -31.37 -16.78 -19.10
N ILE A 211 -30.44 -17.62 -19.52
CA ILE A 211 -29.00 -17.38 -19.35
C ILE A 211 -28.36 -17.26 -20.72
N SER A 212 -27.69 -16.14 -20.96
CA SER A 212 -26.86 -15.93 -22.14
C SER A 212 -25.44 -16.38 -21.84
N ILE A 213 -24.87 -17.22 -22.71
CA ILE A 213 -23.48 -17.64 -22.66
C ILE A 213 -22.75 -17.04 -23.86
N SER A 214 -21.62 -16.39 -23.62
CA SER A 214 -20.76 -15.87 -24.70
C SER A 214 -19.30 -16.16 -24.44
N LEU A 215 -18.58 -16.61 -25.47
CA LEU A 215 -17.15 -16.84 -25.50
C LEU A 215 -16.47 -15.69 -26.26
N TYR A 216 -15.59 -14.95 -25.59
CA TYR A 216 -14.82 -13.85 -26.17
C TYR A 216 -13.33 -14.18 -26.20
N ASN A 217 -12.63 -13.75 -27.25
CA ASN A 217 -11.17 -13.67 -27.21
C ASN A 217 -10.71 -12.42 -26.44
N LEU A 218 -9.40 -12.28 -26.19
CA LEU A 218 -8.85 -11.15 -25.43
C LEU A 218 -9.00 -9.77 -26.11
N LEU A 219 -9.37 -9.72 -27.39
CA LEU A 219 -9.72 -8.49 -28.10
C LEU A 219 -11.21 -8.14 -27.97
N GLY A 220 -11.99 -8.91 -27.21
CA GLY A 220 -13.43 -8.72 -27.03
C GLY A 220 -14.29 -9.25 -28.18
N LYS A 221 -13.71 -9.92 -29.19
CA LYS A 221 -14.49 -10.50 -30.28
C LYS A 221 -15.17 -11.78 -29.80
N THR A 222 -16.48 -11.88 -30.02
CA THR A 222 -17.28 -13.09 -29.75
C THR A 222 -16.94 -14.19 -30.74
N GLU A 223 -16.49 -15.34 -30.24
CA GLU A 223 -16.24 -16.55 -31.04
C GLU A 223 -17.40 -17.54 -30.97
N TYR A 224 -18.21 -17.47 -29.91
CA TYR A 224 -19.44 -18.28 -29.76
C TYR A 224 -20.43 -17.57 -28.83
N SER A 225 -21.72 -17.76 -29.07
CA SER A 225 -22.78 -17.34 -28.14
C SER A 225 -24.01 -18.24 -28.26
N CYS A 226 -24.65 -18.53 -27.13
CA CYS A 226 -25.91 -19.25 -27.08
C CYS A 226 -26.78 -18.77 -25.91
N ILE A 227 -28.07 -19.12 -25.95
CA ILE A 227 -29.04 -18.78 -24.91
C ILE A 227 -29.68 -20.07 -24.40
N ILE A 228 -29.74 -20.22 -23.08
CA ILE A 228 -30.37 -21.36 -22.40
C ILE A 228 -31.62 -20.85 -21.69
N LYS A 229 -32.72 -21.59 -21.85
CA LYS A 229 -33.98 -21.35 -21.14
C LYS A 229 -34.29 -22.56 -20.26
N ASN A 230 -34.70 -22.34 -19.02
CA ASN A 230 -35.12 -23.37 -18.08
C ASN A 230 -34.07 -24.50 -17.97
N ASN A 231 -32.92 -24.20 -17.38
CA ASN A 231 -31.86 -25.20 -17.20
C ASN A 231 -32.16 -26.07 -15.96
N PHE A 232 -32.08 -27.39 -16.10
CA PHE A 232 -32.30 -28.38 -15.03
C PHE A 232 -31.01 -29.09 -14.63
N ASN A 233 -29.90 -28.35 -14.44
CA ASN A 233 -28.56 -28.87 -14.12
C ASN A 233 -27.91 -29.77 -15.19
N GLU A 234 -28.42 -29.79 -16.43
CA GLU A 234 -27.80 -30.57 -17.50
C GLU A 234 -26.61 -29.82 -18.10
N PRO A 235 -25.45 -30.48 -18.27
CA PRO A 235 -24.29 -29.84 -18.86
C PRO A 235 -24.48 -29.63 -20.37
N ILE A 236 -24.00 -28.49 -20.86
CA ILE A 236 -24.01 -28.14 -22.27
C ILE A 236 -22.60 -28.25 -22.82
N THR A 237 -22.46 -28.93 -23.95
CA THR A 237 -21.19 -29.10 -24.64
C THR A 237 -21.11 -28.15 -25.84
N ILE A 238 -20.11 -27.28 -25.85
CA ILE A 238 -19.80 -26.36 -26.94
C ILE A 238 -18.61 -26.93 -27.73
N PRO A 239 -18.76 -27.21 -29.03
CA PRO A 239 -17.62 -27.60 -29.88
C PRO A 239 -16.70 -26.40 -30.12
N LEU A 240 -15.39 -26.63 -30.07
CA LEU A 240 -14.35 -25.60 -30.22
C LEU A 240 -13.62 -25.69 -31.57
N ASP A 241 -14.21 -26.32 -32.58
CA ASP A 241 -13.53 -26.61 -33.85
C ASP A 241 -13.04 -25.36 -34.61
N HIS A 242 -13.71 -24.22 -34.41
CA HIS A 242 -13.37 -22.95 -35.03
C HIS A 242 -12.61 -21.98 -34.10
N VAL A 243 -12.35 -22.39 -32.86
CA VAL A 243 -11.68 -21.59 -31.84
C VAL A 243 -10.18 -21.91 -31.86
N ARG A 244 -9.34 -20.91 -32.08
CA ARG A 244 -7.87 -21.08 -32.17
C ARG A 244 -7.25 -21.25 -30.78
N ARG A 245 -6.03 -21.79 -30.70
CA ARG A 245 -5.22 -21.75 -29.49
C ARG A 245 -5.17 -20.35 -28.88
N GLY A 246 -5.44 -20.22 -27.59
CA GLY A 246 -5.43 -18.93 -26.91
C GLY A 246 -6.15 -18.93 -25.57
N ILE A 247 -6.20 -17.75 -24.96
CA ILE A 247 -6.98 -17.48 -23.75
C ILE A 247 -8.29 -16.80 -24.17
N TYR A 248 -9.38 -17.25 -23.57
CA TYR A 248 -10.74 -16.76 -23.80
C TYR A 248 -11.45 -16.47 -22.49
N LEU A 249 -12.47 -15.63 -22.56
CA LEU A 249 -13.40 -15.33 -21.48
C LEU A 249 -14.76 -15.92 -21.82
N VAL A 250 -15.29 -16.76 -20.92
CA VAL A 250 -16.66 -17.28 -20.99
C VAL A 250 -17.50 -16.47 -20.03
N THR A 251 -18.52 -15.80 -20.55
CA THR A 251 -19.44 -14.97 -19.76
C THR A 251 -20.80 -15.63 -19.69
N PHE A 252 -21.43 -15.47 -18.54
CA PHE A 252 -22.77 -15.95 -18.21
C PHE A 252 -23.57 -14.76 -17.72
N VAL A 253 -24.63 -14.42 -18.42
CA VAL A 253 -25.47 -13.26 -18.08
C VAL A 253 -26.89 -13.73 -17.89
N ASP A 254 -27.43 -13.52 -16.70
CA ASP A 254 -28.87 -13.64 -16.42
C ASP A 254 -29.48 -12.24 -16.14
N ASP A 255 -30.69 -12.18 -15.58
CA ASP A 255 -31.40 -10.93 -15.33
C ASP A 255 -30.77 -10.07 -14.22
N LYS A 256 -29.87 -10.63 -13.40
CA LYS A 256 -29.33 -9.97 -12.20
C LYS A 256 -27.82 -9.98 -12.11
N THR A 257 -27.17 -10.93 -12.75
CA THR A 257 -25.75 -11.26 -12.52
C THR A 257 -25.02 -11.47 -13.84
N THR A 258 -23.74 -11.12 -13.82
CA THR A 258 -22.79 -11.44 -14.88
C THR A 258 -21.60 -12.14 -14.27
N ILE A 259 -21.33 -13.36 -14.70
CA ILE A 259 -20.20 -14.16 -14.23
C ILE A 259 -19.24 -14.40 -15.39
N THR A 260 -17.94 -14.24 -15.13
CA THR A 260 -16.90 -14.50 -16.11
C THR A 260 -15.97 -15.62 -15.64
N ARG A 261 -15.59 -16.51 -16.55
CA ARG A 261 -14.63 -17.59 -16.33
C ARG A 261 -13.57 -17.58 -17.43
N LYS A 262 -12.31 -17.81 -17.06
CA LYS A 262 -11.20 -17.94 -18.01
C LYS A 262 -11.16 -19.34 -18.61
N LEU A 263 -11.01 -19.44 -19.93
CA LEU A 263 -10.79 -20.67 -20.68
C LEU A 263 -9.44 -20.62 -21.41
N ILE A 264 -8.69 -21.71 -21.38
CA ILE A 264 -7.47 -21.90 -22.17
C ILE A 264 -7.77 -22.95 -23.24
N VAL A 265 -7.55 -22.63 -24.51
CA VAL A 265 -7.67 -23.59 -25.63
C VAL A 265 -6.27 -23.92 -26.15
N THR A 266 -5.96 -25.21 -26.30
CA THR A 266 -4.59 -25.68 -26.60
C THR A 266 -4.43 -26.44 -27.92
N LYS A 267 -5.51 -26.61 -28.70
CA LYS A 267 -5.48 -27.24 -30.03
C LYS A 267 -4.65 -26.46 -31.06
#